data_AF-A0A937XFD8-F1
#
_entry.id   AF-A0A937XFD8-F1
#
_cell.length_a   1.000
_cell.length_b   1.000
_cell.length_c   1.000
_cell.angle_alpha   90.00
_cell.angle_beta   90.00
_cell.angle_gamma   90.00
#
_symmetry.space_group_name_H-M   'P 1'
#
loop_
_entity.id
_entity.type
_entity.pdbx_description
1 polymer ?
#
loop_
_entity_poly.entity_id
_entity_poly.type
_entity_poly.pdbx_seq_one_letter_code
_entity_poly.pdbx_strand_id
1 'polypeptide(L)'
;MALPAAQGAAITLSARHGADFSLPVSRLAAPLPEGGWDSPLPGTLRITGTFGESRGGHLHSGIDLSTGGVTGVPVRALAAGSVVRLRAGAFGYGRALY
;
A
#
# COMPACT_ATOMS: atom_id res chain seq x y z
N MET A 1 22.81 8.88 -29.03
CA MET A 1 21.66 8.29 -29.75
C MET A 1 20.58 8.05 -28.71
N ALA A 2 19.61 8.98 -28.58
CA ALA A 2 18.53 8.86 -27.60
C ALA A 2 17.43 7.94 -28.15
N LEU A 3 16.97 6.99 -27.34
CA LEU A 3 15.82 6.14 -27.66
C LEU A 3 14.55 7.01 -27.76
N PRO A 4 13.64 6.77 -28.73
CA PRO A 4 12.44 7.55 -28.87
C PRO A 4 11.49 7.29 -27.69
N ALA A 5 10.87 8.35 -27.16
CA ALA A 5 9.84 8.24 -26.15
C ALA A 5 8.70 7.35 -26.68
N ALA A 6 8.44 6.23 -25.99
CA ALA A 6 7.30 5.38 -26.28
C ALA A 6 6.02 6.22 -26.17
N GLN A 7 5.27 6.32 -27.27
CA GLN A 7 3.95 6.93 -27.29
C GLN A 7 3.04 6.14 -26.34
N GLY A 8 2.79 6.71 -25.15
CA GLY A 8 2.13 6.02 -24.05
C GLY A 8 0.66 5.78 -24.33
N ALA A 9 0.23 4.52 -24.22
CA ALA A 9 -1.19 4.17 -24.20
C ALA A 9 -1.93 5.00 -23.13
N ALA A 10 -3.14 5.44 -23.44
CA ALA A 10 -4.03 6.12 -22.50
C ALA A 10 -5.23 5.22 -22.21
N ILE A 11 -5.66 5.17 -20.95
CA ILE A 11 -6.92 4.50 -20.58
C ILE A 11 -8.00 5.56 -20.59
N THR A 12 -9.01 5.36 -21.42
CA THR A 12 -10.24 6.17 -21.39
C THR A 12 -11.18 5.55 -20.37
N LEU A 13 -11.46 6.28 -19.30
CA LEU A 13 -12.42 5.89 -18.27
C LEU A 13 -13.67 6.76 -18.43
N SER A 14 -14.80 6.11 -18.70
CA SER A 14 -16.08 6.80 -18.84
C SER A 14 -16.80 6.89 -17.49
N ALA A 15 -16.94 8.11 -16.96
CA ALA A 15 -17.76 8.35 -15.79
C ALA A 15 -19.24 8.32 -16.18
N ARG A 16 -20.08 7.60 -15.42
CA ARG A 16 -21.53 7.44 -15.71
C ARG A 16 -22.34 8.76 -15.75
N HIS A 17 -21.73 9.89 -15.35
CA HIS A 17 -22.36 11.22 -15.30
C HIS A 17 -21.59 12.31 -16.07
N GLY A 18 -20.91 11.96 -17.17
CA GLY A 18 -20.69 12.92 -18.27
C GLY A 18 -19.35 13.68 -18.31
N ALA A 19 -18.25 13.02 -17.98
CA ALA A 19 -16.94 13.42 -18.49
C ALA A 19 -16.10 12.17 -18.74
N ASP A 20 -15.79 11.88 -20.01
CA ASP A 20 -14.77 10.91 -20.35
C ASP A 20 -13.42 11.53 -20.02
N PHE A 21 -12.68 10.87 -19.13
CA PHE A 21 -11.34 11.31 -18.78
C PHE A 21 -10.32 10.33 -19.34
N SER A 22 -9.38 10.85 -20.13
CA SER A 22 -8.26 10.08 -20.66
C SER A 22 -7.06 10.31 -19.75
N LEU A 23 -6.66 9.29 -19.00
CA LEU A 23 -5.41 9.33 -18.24
C LEU A 23 -4.35 8.55 -19.01
N PRO A 24 -3.17 9.13 -19.23
CA PRO A 24 -2.06 8.34 -19.74
C PRO A 24 -1.76 7.22 -18.74
N VAL A 25 -1.51 6.01 -19.23
CA VAL A 25 -1.17 4.84 -18.37
C VAL A 25 0.01 5.16 -17.45
N SER A 26 0.90 6.06 -17.85
CA SER A 26 2.02 6.55 -17.06
C SER A 26 1.62 7.24 -15.75
N ARG A 27 0.36 7.67 -15.57
CA ARG A 27 -0.14 8.22 -14.29
C ARG A 27 -0.79 7.19 -13.37
N LEU A 28 -1.00 5.96 -13.83
CA LEU A 28 -1.59 4.89 -13.02
C LEU A 28 -0.55 4.22 -12.11
N ALA A 29 0.73 4.34 -12.47
CA ALA A 29 1.83 3.96 -11.60
C ALA A 29 2.34 5.21 -10.89
N ALA A 30 2.05 5.35 -9.59
CA ALA A 30 2.85 6.24 -8.77
C ALA A 30 4.32 5.76 -8.89
N PRO A 31 5.28 6.67 -9.13
CA PRO A 31 6.68 6.28 -9.16
C PRO A 31 7.02 5.57 -7.85
N LEU A 32 7.80 4.48 -7.94
CA LEU A 32 8.36 3.84 -6.76
C LEU A 32 9.11 4.90 -5.94
N PRO A 33 9.09 4.82 -4.60
CA PRO A 33 9.76 5.82 -3.77
C PRO A 33 11.24 5.91 -4.18
N GLU A 34 11.74 7.13 -4.45
CA GLU A 34 13.09 7.35 -4.99
C GLU A 34 14.23 6.91 -4.04
N GLY A 35 13.91 6.41 -2.84
CA GLY A 35 14.86 5.88 -1.85
C GLY A 35 14.60 4.43 -1.40
N GLY A 36 13.66 3.72 -2.02
CA GLY A 36 13.22 2.39 -1.56
C GLY A 36 12.24 2.47 -0.40
N TRP A 37 12.16 1.38 0.39
CA TRP A 37 11.20 1.24 1.48
C TRP A 37 11.90 1.21 2.84
N ASP A 38 11.40 2.00 3.78
CA ASP A 38 11.82 2.00 5.17
C ASP A 38 11.21 0.83 5.96
N SER A 39 11.89 0.45 7.04
CA SER A 39 11.35 -0.53 7.99
C SER A 39 10.18 0.06 8.79
N PRO A 40 9.01 -0.61 8.86
CA PRO A 40 7.86 -0.11 9.60
C PRO A 40 8.02 -0.21 11.12
N LEU A 41 8.94 -1.06 11.61
CA LEU A 41 9.26 -1.24 13.02
C LEU A 41 10.77 -1.08 13.26
N PRO A 42 11.18 -0.62 14.46
CA PRO A 42 12.59 -0.60 14.83
C PRO A 42 13.15 -2.01 15.03
N GLY A 43 14.43 -2.19 14.72
CA GLY A 43 15.15 -3.45 14.93
C GLY A 43 14.88 -4.51 13.86
N THR A 44 15.21 -5.75 14.17
CA THR A 44 15.03 -6.89 13.26
C THR A 44 13.57 -7.27 13.15
N LEU A 45 13.01 -7.20 11.95
CA LEU A 45 11.63 -7.61 11.67
C LEU A 45 11.48 -9.12 11.86
N ARG A 46 10.44 -9.52 12.61
CA ARG A 46 10.06 -10.92 12.79
C ARG A 46 8.64 -11.14 12.29
N ILE A 47 8.50 -11.92 11.22
CA ILE A 47 7.21 -12.26 10.62
C ILE A 47 6.56 -13.36 11.46
N THR A 48 5.29 -13.16 11.84
CA THR A 48 4.46 -14.15 12.54
C THR A 48 3.26 -14.62 11.72
N GLY A 49 3.02 -14.01 10.57
CA GLY A 49 1.97 -14.38 9.62
C GLY A 49 2.30 -13.82 8.23
N THR A 50 2.16 -14.64 7.20
CA THR A 50 2.53 -14.28 5.82
C THR A 50 1.32 -13.85 5.01
N PHE A 51 1.57 -13.15 3.90
CA PHE A 51 0.54 -12.85 2.93
C PHE A 51 0.05 -14.14 2.26
N GLY A 52 -1.27 -14.29 2.16
CA GLY A 52 -1.92 -15.47 1.59
C GLY A 52 -1.96 -16.68 2.53
N GLU A 53 -1.54 -16.55 3.79
CA GLU A 53 -1.67 -17.61 4.79
C GLU A 53 -3.15 -18.00 4.96
N SER A 54 -3.46 -19.30 4.90
CA SER A 54 -4.82 -19.79 5.11
C SER A 54 -5.19 -19.77 6.59
N ARG A 55 -6.29 -19.09 6.93
CA ARG A 55 -6.83 -19.00 8.30
C ARG A 55 -8.29 -19.43 8.31
N GLY A 56 -8.52 -20.74 8.34
CA GLY A 56 -9.81 -21.35 8.67
C GLY A 56 -11.03 -20.67 8.05
N GLY A 57 -11.02 -20.45 6.74
CA GLY A 57 -12.14 -19.84 6.00
C GLY A 57 -11.81 -18.55 5.24
N HIS A 58 -10.59 -18.03 5.33
CA HIS A 58 -10.12 -16.91 4.51
C HIS A 58 -8.59 -16.95 4.29
N LEU A 59 -8.12 -16.14 3.35
CA LEU A 59 -6.69 -15.87 3.15
C LEU A 59 -6.30 -14.60 3.91
N HIS A 60 -5.14 -14.64 4.55
CA HIS A 60 -4.57 -13.49 5.24
C HIS A 60 -4.10 -12.45 4.22
N SER A 61 -4.73 -11.27 4.20
CA SER A 61 -4.44 -10.21 3.21
C SER A 61 -3.30 -9.27 3.63
N GLY A 62 -2.42 -9.69 4.54
CA GLY A 62 -1.36 -8.84 5.10
C GLY A 62 -0.15 -9.64 5.57
N ILE A 63 0.79 -8.94 6.20
CA ILE A 63 1.96 -9.53 6.85
C ILE A 63 1.93 -9.10 8.31
N ASP A 64 1.99 -10.07 9.22
CA ASP A 64 2.01 -9.80 10.65
C ASP A 64 3.47 -9.67 11.13
N LEU A 65 3.81 -8.53 11.71
CA LEU A 65 5.13 -8.26 12.28
C LEU A 65 5.05 -8.24 13.81
N SER A 66 5.89 -9.05 14.46
CA SER A 66 5.94 -9.12 15.92
C SER A 66 6.64 -7.89 16.49
N THR A 67 6.02 -7.27 17.50
CA THR A 67 6.63 -6.23 18.33
C THR A 67 7.41 -6.78 19.53
N GLY A 68 7.68 -8.09 19.54
CA GLY A 68 8.34 -8.75 20.68
C GLY A 68 7.46 -8.84 21.94
N GLY A 69 6.14 -8.74 21.80
CA GLY A 69 5.20 -8.81 22.93
C GLY A 69 4.99 -7.49 23.66
N VAL A 70 5.53 -6.39 23.14
CA VAL A 70 5.41 -5.04 23.72
C VAL A 70 4.43 -4.20 22.89
N THR A 71 3.60 -3.40 23.56
CA THR A 71 2.68 -2.44 22.91
C THR A 71 3.27 -1.03 22.92
N GLY A 72 2.75 -0.15 22.06
CA GLY A 72 3.22 1.24 21.97
C GLY A 72 4.55 1.42 21.21
N VAL A 73 5.04 0.39 20.53
CA VAL A 73 6.19 0.49 19.63
C VAL A 73 5.86 1.46 18.49
N PRO A 74 6.70 2.47 18.21
CA PRO A 74 6.47 3.38 17.10
C PRO A 74 6.43 2.64 15.76
N VAL A 75 5.37 2.88 14.99
CA VAL A 75 5.21 2.38 13.62
C VAL A 75 5.47 3.51 12.64
N ARG A 76 6.34 3.27 11.65
CA ARG A 76 6.71 4.26 10.62
C ARG A 76 6.10 3.89 9.27
N ALA A 77 5.81 4.90 8.46
CA ALA A 77 5.46 4.69 7.07
C ALA A 77 6.67 4.12 6.32
N LEU A 78 6.43 3.20 5.38
CA LEU A 78 7.51 2.60 4.58
C LEU A 78 8.05 3.58 3.52
N ALA A 79 7.28 4.61 3.18
CA ALA A 79 7.67 5.63 2.23
C ALA A 79 6.85 6.91 2.45
N ALA A 80 7.27 8.00 1.81
CA ALA A 80 6.49 9.23 1.75
C ALA A 80 5.12 8.98 1.08
N GLY A 81 4.08 9.56 1.63
CA GLY A 81 2.71 9.38 1.17
C GLY A 81 1.73 10.26 1.93
N SER A 82 0.44 10.07 1.68
CA SER A 82 -0.63 10.76 2.39
C SER A 82 -1.54 9.73 3.07
N VAL A 83 -1.93 10.03 4.30
CA VAL A 83 -3.01 9.27 4.97
C VAL A 83 -4.32 9.69 4.35
N VAL A 84 -5.02 8.75 3.73
CA VAL A 84 -6.32 8.95 3.09
C VAL A 84 -7.49 8.52 3.97
N ARG A 85 -7.23 7.67 4.98
CA ARG A 85 -8.27 7.22 5.90
C ARG A 85 -7.72 6.83 7.27
N LEU A 86 -8.46 7.18 8.32
CA LEU A 86 -8.22 6.71 9.68
C LEU A 86 -9.42 5.90 10.17
N ARG A 87 -9.16 4.75 10.80
CA ARG A 87 -10.21 3.88 11.36
C ARG A 87 -9.87 3.51 12.80
N ALA A 88 -10.86 3.55 13.67
CA ALA A 88 -10.83 2.93 14.98
C ALA A 88 -12.13 2.15 15.20
N GLY A 89 -12.04 0.87 15.54
CA GLY A 89 -13.21 0.04 15.82
C GLY A 89 -12.86 -1.17 16.67
N ALA A 90 -13.86 -1.78 17.30
CA ALA A 90 -13.70 -2.97 18.12
C ALA A 90 -13.50 -4.27 17.30
N PHE A 91 -13.79 -4.23 15.99
CA PHE A 91 -13.79 -5.42 15.12
C PHE A 91 -13.00 -5.22 13.83
N GLY A 92 -12.56 -6.32 13.21
CA GLY A 92 -11.70 -6.30 12.02
C GLY A 92 -10.29 -5.80 12.36
N TYR A 93 -9.72 -4.93 11.53
CA TYR A 93 -8.37 -4.37 11.69
C TYR A 93 -8.12 -3.47 12.92
N GLY A 94 -9.11 -3.26 13.80
CA GLY A 94 -8.92 -2.42 14.99
C GLY A 94 -8.61 -0.95 14.67
N ARG A 95 -7.41 -0.49 15.08
CA ARG A 95 -6.86 0.84 14.77
C ARG A 95 -6.02 0.75 13.50
N ALA A 96 -6.46 1.42 12.43
CA ALA A 96 -5.80 1.37 11.13
C ALA A 96 -5.65 2.75 10.50
N LEU A 97 -4.54 2.92 9.77
CA LEU A 97 -4.24 4.05 8.91
C LEU A 97 -4.08 3.51 7.48
N TYR A 98 -4.65 4.23 6.52
CA TYR A 98 -4.55 3.95 5.09
C TYR A 98 -4.02 5.18 4.39
#